data_AF-A0A944V892-F1
#
_entry.id   AF-A0A944V892-F1
#
_cell.length_a   1.000
_cell.length_b   1.000
_cell.length_c   1.000
_cell.angle_alpha   90.00
_cell.angle_beta   90.00
_cell.angle_gamma   90.00
#
_symmetry.space_group_name_H-M   'P 1'
#
loop_
_entity.id
_entity.type
_entity.pdbx_description
1 polymer ?
#
loop_
_entity_poly.entity_id
_entity_poly.type
_entity_poly.pdbx_seq_one_letter_code
_entity_poly.pdbx_strand_id
1 'polypeptide(L)' 'MTQQRESLPLARFTVLDLTRVRSGPTAVRQLADWGANVIKIES' A
#
# COMPACT_ATOMS: atom_id res chain seq x y z
N MET A 1 3.49 9.39 -19.75
CA MET A 1 2.26 8.99 -19.04
C MET A 1 2.61 8.70 -17.59
N THR A 2 2.98 9.73 -16.83
CA THR A 2 3.76 9.57 -15.58
C THR A 2 3.17 10.27 -14.36
N GLN A 3 1.96 10.84 -14.47
CA GLN A 3 1.41 11.77 -13.47
C GLN A 3 0.25 11.21 -12.63
N GLN A 4 -0.12 9.93 -12.74
CA GLN A 4 -1.29 9.41 -12.00
C GLN A 4 -1.00 8.92 -10.58
N ARG A 5 0.25 8.54 -10.26
CA ARG A 5 0.57 8.07 -8.90
C ARG A 5 0.69 9.21 -7.90
N GLU A 6 1.27 10.34 -8.30
CA GLU A 6 1.48 11.52 -7.45
C GLU A 6 0.16 12.17 -6.98
N SER A 7 -0.94 12.00 -7.72
CA SER A 7 -2.24 12.63 -7.40
C SER A 7 -3.13 11.80 -6.48
N LEU A 8 -2.75 10.58 -6.11
CA LEU A 8 -3.58 9.73 -5.25
C LEU A 8 -3.42 10.10 -3.77
N PRO A 9 -4.48 9.98 -2.96
CA PRO A 9 -4.51 10.57 -1.63
C PRO A 9 -3.51 9.97 -0.65
N LEU A 10 -2.89 8.81 -0.93
CA LEU A 10 -1.83 8.18 -0.14
C LEU A 10 -0.47 8.09 -0.84
N ALA A 11 -0.28 8.74 -1.99
CA ALA A 11 0.93 8.66 -2.82
C ALA A 11 2.26 8.89 -2.08
N ARG A 12 2.25 9.78 -1.07
CA ARG A 12 3.43 10.15 -0.28
C ARG A 12 3.82 9.15 0.81
N PHE A 13 3.02 8.09 1.05
CA PHE A 13 3.25 7.17 2.15
C PHE A 13 3.88 5.87 1.69
N THR A 14 4.85 5.39 2.47
CA THR A 14 5.33 4.01 2.42
C THR A 14 4.77 3.26 3.62
N VAL A 15 4.16 2.09 3.37
CA VAL A 15 3.55 1.24 4.39
C VAL A 15 4.29 -0.09 4.43
N LEU A 16 4.77 -0.47 5.62
CA LEU A 16 5.37 -1.78 5.84
C LEU A 16 4.28 -2.75 6.32
N ASP A 17 3.98 -3.76 5.52
CA ASP A 17 3.03 -4.81 5.85
C ASP A 17 3.73 -5.97 6.57
N LEU A 18 3.57 -6.02 7.90
CA LEU A 18 4.04 -7.10 8.78
C LEU A 18 2.95 -8.16 9.06
N THR A 19 1.76 -7.99 8.49
CA THR A 19 0.61 -8.84 8.79
C THR A 19 0.75 -10.21 8.14
N ARG A 20 -0.09 -11.18 8.52
CA ARG A 20 -0.15 -12.49 7.86
C ARG A 20 -1.61 -12.86 7.58
N VAL A 21 -1.77 -13.88 6.74
CA VAL A 21 -3.07 -14.51 6.46
C VAL A 21 -4.03 -13.53 5.78
N ARG A 22 -5.22 -13.27 6.34
CA ARG A 22 -6.37 -12.75 5.57
C ARG A 22 -6.65 -11.27 5.84
N SER A 23 -6.97 -10.90 7.08
CA SER A 23 -7.43 -9.55 7.41
C SER A 23 -6.38 -8.47 7.13
N GLY A 24 -5.12 -8.78 7.41
CA GLY A 24 -4.00 -7.87 7.21
C GLY A 24 -3.78 -7.50 5.75
N PRO A 25 -3.46 -8.46 4.85
CA PRO A 25 -3.28 -8.18 3.42
C PRO A 25 -4.51 -7.52 2.78
N THR A 26 -5.73 -7.85 3.22
CA THR A 26 -6.95 -7.17 2.76
C THR A 26 -7.01 -5.71 3.18
N ALA A 27 -6.58 -5.37 4.40
CA ALA A 27 -6.57 -3.98 4.87
C ALA A 27 -5.55 -3.12 4.13
N VAL A 28 -4.30 -3.59 3.99
CA VAL A 28 -3.23 -2.82 3.31
C VAL A 28 -3.46 -2.70 1.81
N ARG A 29 -4.23 -3.60 1.18
CA ARG A 29 -4.64 -3.50 -0.22
C ARG A 29 -5.38 -2.18 -0.50
N GLN A 30 -6.29 -1.77 0.39
CA GLN A 30 -7.00 -0.49 0.25
C GLN A 30 -6.03 0.70 0.24
N LEU A 31 -4.96 0.63 1.04
CA LEU A 31 -3.95 1.69 1.09
C LEU A 31 -3.17 1.76 -0.23
N ALA A 32 -2.82 0.61 -0.80
CA ALA A 32 -2.17 0.55 -2.11
C ALA A 32 -3.08 1.08 -3.24
N ASP A 33 -4.37 0.74 -3.20
CA ASP A 33 -5.36 1.23 -4.18
C ASP A 33 -5.51 2.76 -4.12
N TRP A 34 -5.24 3.38 -2.96
CA TRP A 34 -5.16 4.83 -2.77
C TRP A 34 -3.76 5.43 -2.99
N GLY A 35 -2.84 4.65 -3.55
CA GLY A 35 -1.54 5.12 -4.01
C GLY A 35 -0.37 4.94 -3.03
N ALA A 36 -0.59 4.33 -1.86
CA ALA A 36 0.52 4.07 -0.95
C ALA A 36 1.53 3.07 -1.55
N ASN A 37 2.82 3.29 -1.28
CA ASN A 37 3.87 2.33 -1.56
C ASN A 37 3.89 1.25 -0.46
N VAL A 38 3.25 0.10 -0.71
CA VAL A 38 3.15 -0.99 0.27
C VAL A 38 4.27 -2.01 0.06
N ILE A 39 5.05 -2.27 1.10
CA ILE A 39 6.16 -3.25 1.12
C ILE A 39 5.80 -4.38 2.06
N LYS A 40 5.77 -5.61 1.55
CA LYS A 40 5.53 -6.81 2.35
C LYS A 40 6.82 -7.26 3.03
N ILE A 41 6.75 -7.55 4.33
CA ILE A 41 7.84 -8.20 5.06
C ILE A 41 7.41 -9.62 5.41
N GLU A 42 8.19 -10.59 4.95
CA GLU A 42 8.01 -12.02 5.20
C GLU A 42 9.27 -12.58 5.87
N SER A 43 9.12 -13.64 6.66
CA SER A 43 10.23 -14.35 7.32
C SER A 43 10.73 -15.50 6.47
#